data_AF-A0A2E4Y6F4-F1
#
_entry.id   AF-A0A2E4Y6F4-F1
#
_cell.length_a   1.000
_cell.length_b   1.000
_cell.length_c   1.000
_cell.angle_alpha   90.00
_cell.angle_beta   90.00
_cell.angle_gamma   90.00
#
_symmetry.space_group_name_H-M   'P 1'
#
loop_
_entity.id
_entity.type
_entity.pdbx_description
1 polymer ?
#
loop_
_entity_poly.entity_id
_entity_poly.type
_entity_poly.pdbx_seq_one_letter_code
_entity_poly.pdbx_strand_id
1 'polypeptide(L)'
;MVNLTNKIYVDGIRTLEDLYFLIDPNLEPVLEKVLYHFNELKNESERESVDSPIKLNNFQNIANSFDKYLRKKIYDFFLFNNNVFQISYCDKGDELNFSKWDQVISLVGDILGTFELFEFYRDLNFSIDGDGIRVSSFINESFNFNKVRLKIKEKIKAFAKNEVLLTFKLNESVYDGILSFDIFFDFSFNNHLLYKVDFEDKSNEVLLFSNILPNYIVDYKFLENLRKTVFLEVTEDLRLKRFNYLPSYIKNDFAEKEFFHFHFLFHSVSLIIPKKGKVLPIRNLSSDFFDGKSYFEERNFSKEKKGKKPVIDLFSLIS
;
A
#
# COMPACT_ATOMS: atom_id res chain seq x y z
N MET A 1 7.87 3.12 45.42
CA MET A 1 8.11 2.32 44.20
C MET A 1 7.73 3.20 43.03
N VAL A 2 8.73 3.71 42.31
CA VAL A 2 8.50 4.50 41.09
C VAL A 2 8.04 3.52 40.01
N ASN A 3 6.85 3.75 39.44
CA ASN A 3 6.26 2.92 38.39
C ASN A 3 7.30 2.69 37.28
N LEU A 4 7.75 1.45 37.08
CA LEU A 4 8.70 1.07 36.04
C LEU A 4 8.22 1.57 34.66
N THR A 5 6.91 1.53 34.45
CA THR A 5 6.16 2.04 33.29
C THR A 5 6.36 3.53 33.05
N ASN A 6 6.40 4.35 34.11
CA ASN A 6 6.62 5.80 33.98
C ASN A 6 8.08 6.12 33.68
N LYS A 7 9.02 5.28 34.14
CA LYS A 7 10.45 5.48 33.91
C LYS A 7 10.84 5.12 32.48
N ILE A 8 10.38 3.97 31.96
CA ILE A 8 10.58 3.56 30.55
C ILE A 8 9.93 4.56 29.60
N TYR A 9 8.75 5.08 29.95
CA TYR A 9 8.05 6.12 29.19
C TYR A 9 8.80 7.47 29.19
N VAL A 10 9.25 7.95 30.36
CA VAL A 10 10.02 9.21 30.47
C VAL A 10 11.38 9.08 29.79
N ASP A 11 12.03 7.93 29.87
CA ASP A 11 13.30 7.66 29.20
C ASP A 11 13.09 7.55 27.67
N GLY A 12 11.96 7.01 27.19
CA GLY A 12 11.56 7.01 25.78
C GLY A 12 11.27 8.41 25.23
N ILE A 13 10.53 9.25 25.96
CA ILE A 13 10.27 10.65 25.57
C ILE A 13 11.56 11.47 25.59
N ARG A 14 12.40 11.35 26.61
CA ARG A 14 13.70 12.05 26.64
C ARG A 14 14.63 11.62 25.51
N THR A 15 14.63 10.34 25.16
CA THR A 15 15.42 9.84 24.02
C THR A 15 14.88 10.41 22.68
N LEU A 16 13.56 10.59 22.54
CA LEU A 16 12.93 11.22 21.36
C LEU A 16 13.15 12.73 21.30
N GLU A 17 13.17 13.43 22.44
CA GLU A 17 13.52 14.85 22.55
C GLU A 17 15.00 15.08 22.22
N ASP A 18 15.90 14.22 22.72
CA ASP A 18 17.33 14.24 22.38
C ASP A 18 17.57 13.92 20.89
N LEU A 19 16.73 13.09 20.27
CA LEU A 19 16.74 12.81 18.83
C LEU A 19 16.32 14.01 17.97
N TYR A 20 15.47 14.90 18.48
CA TYR A 20 15.11 16.16 17.81
C TYR A 20 16.33 17.11 17.70
N PHE A 21 17.31 16.96 18.60
CA PHE A 21 18.56 17.72 18.62
C PHE A 21 19.73 17.05 17.88
N LEU A 22 19.61 15.77 17.51
CA LEU A 22 20.61 15.09 16.68
C LEU A 22 20.41 15.48 15.21
N ILE A 23 21.20 16.48 14.81
CA ILE A 23 21.42 16.91 13.42
C ILE A 23 22.22 15.83 12.70
N ASP A 24 21.67 14.62 12.56
CA ASP A 24 22.33 13.53 11.82
C ASP A 24 21.65 13.38 10.44
N PRO A 25 22.40 13.42 9.32
CA PRO A 25 21.87 13.12 8.00
C PRO A 25 21.42 11.67 7.84
N ASN A 26 21.88 10.74 8.68
CA ASN A 26 21.51 9.33 8.56
C ASN A 26 20.16 9.02 9.26
N LEU A 27 19.18 8.51 8.50
CA LEU A 27 17.84 8.14 9.00
C LEU A 27 17.87 6.88 9.87
N GLU A 28 18.77 5.95 9.59
CA GLU A 28 18.76 4.58 10.11
C GLU A 28 18.77 4.48 11.65
N PRO A 29 19.61 5.23 12.39
CA PRO A 29 19.61 5.17 13.87
C PRO A 29 18.34 5.74 14.50
N VAL A 30 17.63 6.64 13.81
CA VAL A 30 16.35 7.19 14.26
C VAL A 30 15.24 6.18 14.04
N LEU A 31 15.23 5.51 12.88
CA LEU A 31 14.26 4.47 12.55
C LEU A 31 14.35 3.27 13.48
N GLU A 32 15.55 2.76 13.75
CA GLU A 32 15.76 1.64 14.66
C GLU A 32 15.21 1.92 16.07
N LYS A 33 15.40 3.15 16.57
CA LYS A 33 14.92 3.56 17.89
C LYS A 33 13.41 3.76 17.92
N VAL A 34 12.82 4.35 16.88
CA VAL A 34 11.37 4.48 16.77
C VAL A 34 10.72 3.09 16.69
N LEU A 35 11.24 2.19 15.86
CA LEU A 35 10.79 0.80 15.77
C LEU A 35 10.90 0.07 17.11
N TYR A 36 12.00 0.26 17.85
CA TYR A 36 12.15 -0.30 19.19
C TYR A 36 11.01 0.15 20.12
N HIS A 37 10.72 1.45 20.18
CA HIS A 37 9.66 1.98 21.05
C HIS A 37 8.24 1.57 20.59
N PHE A 38 7.99 1.53 19.29
CA PHE A 38 6.74 1.00 18.74
C PHE A 38 6.55 -0.46 19.14
N ASN A 39 7.59 -1.29 18.99
CA ASN A 39 7.53 -2.70 19.37
C ASN A 39 7.34 -2.91 20.87
N GLU A 40 7.95 -2.10 21.73
CA GLU A 40 7.70 -2.14 23.18
C GLU A 40 6.23 -1.81 23.49
N LEU A 41 5.67 -0.75 22.90
CA LEU A 41 4.26 -0.40 23.07
C LEU A 41 3.31 -1.50 22.55
N LYS A 42 3.66 -2.14 21.42
CA LYS A 42 2.92 -3.27 20.87
C LYS A 42 2.94 -4.46 21.84
N ASN A 43 4.13 -4.88 22.27
CA ASN A 43 4.32 -6.01 23.17
C ASN A 43 3.59 -5.78 24.50
N GLU A 44 3.56 -4.55 25.01
CA GLU A 44 2.80 -4.19 26.21
C GLU A 44 1.28 -4.11 25.97
N SER A 45 0.82 -3.79 24.77
CA SER A 45 -0.60 -3.84 24.39
C SER A 45 -1.12 -5.27 24.22
N GLU A 46 -0.26 -6.19 23.76
CA GLU A 46 -0.61 -7.61 23.59
C GLU A 46 -0.57 -8.39 24.92
N ARG A 47 0.27 -7.96 25.88
CA ARG A 47 0.41 -8.60 27.21
C ARG A 47 -0.69 -8.25 28.20
N GLU A 48 -1.36 -7.11 28.03
CA GLU A 48 -2.45 -6.65 28.89
C GLU A 48 -3.69 -6.40 28.04
N SER A 49 -4.72 -7.21 28.20
CA SER A 49 -5.98 -7.15 27.44
C SER A 49 -6.84 -5.93 27.78
N VAL A 50 -6.32 -4.70 27.68
CA VAL A 50 -7.06 -3.46 27.95
C VAL A 50 -6.51 -2.28 27.13
N ASP A 51 -7.37 -1.72 26.29
CA ASP A 51 -7.29 -0.37 25.71
C ASP A 51 -7.31 0.71 26.80
N SER A 52 -6.22 0.87 27.54
CA SER A 52 -6.11 1.96 28.52
C SER A 52 -5.97 3.31 27.78
N PRO A 53 -6.77 4.35 28.13
CA PRO A 53 -6.68 5.69 27.53
C PRO A 53 -5.27 6.29 27.60
N ILE A 54 -4.48 5.92 28.62
CA ILE A 54 -3.10 6.37 28.80
C ILE A 54 -2.20 5.77 27.70
N LYS A 55 -2.43 4.50 27.32
CA LYS A 55 -1.65 3.81 26.27
C LYS A 55 -1.96 4.35 24.87
N LEU A 56 -3.24 4.59 24.58
CA LEU A 56 -3.67 5.25 23.33
C LEU A 56 -3.05 6.65 23.19
N ASN A 57 -3.06 7.42 24.27
CA ASN A 57 -2.45 8.74 24.30
C ASN A 57 -0.92 8.69 24.10
N ASN A 58 -0.25 7.70 24.69
CA ASN A 58 1.20 7.50 24.52
C ASN A 58 1.57 7.12 23.08
N PHE A 59 0.84 6.19 22.48
CA PHE A 59 1.00 5.83 21.07
C PHE A 59 0.84 7.05 20.16
N GLN A 60 -0.25 7.81 20.34
CA GLN A 60 -0.56 8.96 19.51
C GLN A 60 0.51 10.06 19.64
N ASN A 61 1.10 10.23 20.83
CA ASN A 61 2.22 11.16 21.03
C ASN A 61 3.49 10.75 20.27
N ILE A 62 3.84 9.45 20.24
CA ILE A 62 5.00 8.97 19.48
C ILE A 62 4.72 9.07 17.97
N ALA A 63 3.54 8.65 17.51
CA ALA A 63 3.12 8.78 16.12
C ALA A 63 3.19 10.23 15.64
N ASN A 64 2.65 11.18 16.42
CA ASN A 64 2.70 12.61 16.10
C ASN A 64 4.12 13.18 16.08
N SER A 65 5.01 12.67 16.94
CA SER A 65 6.41 13.08 16.97
C SER A 65 7.18 12.56 15.75
N PHE A 66 6.95 11.29 15.40
CA PHE A 66 7.53 10.67 14.21
C PHE A 66 7.02 11.33 12.93
N ASP A 67 5.73 11.61 12.84
CA ASP A 67 5.14 12.32 11.71
C ASP A 67 5.74 13.71 11.51
N LYS A 68 5.90 14.50 12.59
CA LYS A 68 6.61 15.80 12.53
C LYS A 68 8.05 15.65 12.03
N TYR A 69 8.75 14.62 12.46
CA TYR A 69 10.12 14.34 11.98
C TYR A 69 10.14 13.94 10.51
N LEU A 70 9.23 13.04 10.10
CA LEU A 70 9.07 12.58 8.73
C LEU A 70 8.79 13.76 7.79
N ARG A 71 7.86 14.63 8.18
CA ARG A 71 7.57 15.89 7.48
C ARG A 71 8.83 16.71 7.27
N LYS A 72 9.60 16.94 8.34
CA LYS A 72 10.84 17.72 8.25
C LYS A 72 11.85 17.06 7.32
N LYS A 73 12.05 15.74 7.41
CA LYS A 73 12.98 15.02 6.54
C LYS A 73 12.56 15.01 5.08
N ILE A 74 11.27 14.88 4.79
CA ILE A 74 10.72 14.99 3.43
C ILE A 74 10.91 16.41 2.90
N TYR A 75 10.61 17.41 3.72
CA TYR A 75 10.81 18.81 3.39
C TYR A 75 12.28 19.10 3.06
N ASP A 76 13.19 18.66 3.93
CA ASP A 76 14.64 18.78 3.72
C ASP A 76 15.06 18.05 2.43
N PHE A 77 14.64 16.79 2.25
CA PHE A 77 14.96 15.95 1.08
C PHE A 77 14.58 16.63 -0.25
N PHE A 78 13.38 17.21 -0.33
CA PHE A 78 12.92 17.85 -1.55
C PHE A 78 13.47 19.28 -1.72
N LEU A 79 13.77 20.01 -0.64
CA LEU A 79 14.45 21.31 -0.75
C LEU A 79 15.89 21.21 -1.24
N PHE A 80 16.62 20.15 -0.86
CA PHE A 80 17.97 19.91 -1.38
C PHE A 80 17.96 19.58 -2.89
N ASN A 81 16.82 19.11 -3.42
CA ASN A 81 16.60 18.96 -4.85
C ASN A 81 16.05 20.27 -5.42
N ASN A 82 16.96 21.14 -5.91
CA ASN A 82 16.76 22.52 -6.41
C ASN A 82 15.61 22.79 -7.42
N ASN A 83 14.79 21.79 -7.76
CA ASN A 83 13.71 21.88 -8.75
C ASN A 83 12.30 21.93 -8.13
N VAL A 84 12.15 21.76 -6.82
CA VAL A 84 10.86 21.87 -6.09
C VAL A 84 10.76 23.25 -5.45
N PHE A 85 9.73 24.02 -5.79
CA PHE A 85 9.52 25.39 -5.34
C PHE A 85 8.57 25.50 -4.15
N GLN A 86 7.61 24.58 -4.04
CA GLN A 86 6.62 24.59 -2.97
C GLN A 86 6.27 23.17 -2.55
N ILE A 87 6.22 22.94 -1.24
CA ILE A 87 5.78 21.69 -0.65
C ILE A 87 4.49 21.96 0.11
N SER A 88 3.39 21.34 -0.31
CA SER A 88 2.16 21.32 0.45
C SER A 88 2.04 19.97 1.17
N TYR A 89 1.65 20.01 2.44
CA TYR A 89 1.42 18.82 3.24
C TYR A 89 -0.05 18.75 3.62
N CYS A 90 -0.73 17.66 3.25
CA CYS A 90 -2.11 17.40 3.67
C CYS A 90 -2.09 16.41 4.84
N ASP A 91 -2.56 16.87 6.00
CA ASP A 91 -2.48 16.15 7.26
C ASP A 91 -3.74 15.37 7.59
N LYS A 92 -3.60 14.05 7.57
CA LYS A 92 -4.56 13.10 8.10
C LYS A 92 -3.85 11.97 8.88
N GLY A 93 -2.67 12.26 9.45
CA GLY A 93 -1.87 11.26 10.16
C GLY A 93 -2.58 10.66 11.38
N ASP A 94 -3.49 11.42 11.99
CA ASP A 94 -4.35 10.97 13.09
C ASP A 94 -5.31 9.82 12.71
N GLU A 95 -5.52 9.58 11.41
CA GLU A 95 -6.37 8.49 10.91
C GLU A 95 -5.64 7.13 10.87
N LEU A 96 -4.32 7.11 11.04
CA LEU A 96 -3.51 5.90 11.01
C LEU A 96 -3.53 5.14 12.34
N ASN A 97 -3.81 3.84 12.28
CA ASN A 97 -3.71 2.95 13.43
C ASN A 97 -2.26 2.45 13.65
N PHE A 98 -2.03 1.75 14.76
CA PHE A 98 -0.72 1.20 15.12
C PHE A 98 -0.06 0.40 13.99
N SER A 99 -0.80 -0.53 13.39
CA SER A 99 -0.27 -1.42 12.34
C SER A 99 0.21 -0.65 11.12
N LYS A 100 -0.49 0.42 10.75
CA LYS A 100 -0.11 1.24 9.59
C LYS A 100 1.09 2.13 9.90
N TRP A 101 1.18 2.68 11.10
CA TRP A 101 2.38 3.43 11.51
C TRP A 101 3.63 2.54 11.54
N ASP A 102 3.52 1.31 12.03
CA ASP A 102 4.62 0.33 12.00
C ASP A 102 5.10 0.04 10.56
N GLN A 103 4.16 -0.10 9.62
CA GLN A 103 4.48 -0.23 8.19
C GLN A 103 5.16 1.04 7.62
N VAL A 104 4.67 2.23 7.97
CA VAL A 104 5.29 3.50 7.53
C VAL A 104 6.73 3.59 8.00
N ILE A 105 6.98 3.34 9.29
CA ILE A 105 8.31 3.48 9.89
C ILE A 105 9.28 2.46 9.30
N SER A 106 8.85 1.20 9.16
CA SER A 106 9.70 0.14 8.60
C SER A 106 10.05 0.36 7.13
N LEU A 107 9.21 1.06 6.37
CA LEU A 107 9.38 1.25 4.93
C LEU A 107 9.83 2.66 4.52
N VAL A 108 9.95 3.61 5.45
CA VAL A 108 10.22 5.02 5.10
C VAL A 108 11.52 5.21 4.32
N GLY A 109 12.58 4.45 4.65
CA GLY A 109 13.83 4.49 3.88
C GLY A 109 13.62 4.04 2.43
N ASP A 110 12.81 2.99 2.23
CA ASP A 110 12.47 2.50 0.90
C ASP A 110 11.57 3.46 0.12
N ILE A 111 10.67 4.16 0.81
CA ILE A 111 9.79 5.21 0.27
C ILE A 111 10.63 6.38 -0.23
N LEU A 112 11.52 6.91 0.62
CA LEU A 112 12.44 8.00 0.24
C LEU A 112 13.35 7.58 -0.92
N GLY A 113 13.93 6.38 -0.86
CA GLY A 113 14.74 5.85 -1.96
C GLY A 113 13.95 5.57 -3.25
N THR A 114 12.61 5.53 -3.18
CA THR A 114 11.76 5.50 -4.39
C THR A 114 11.61 6.90 -4.99
N PHE A 115 11.50 7.94 -4.15
CA PHE A 115 11.45 9.33 -4.62
C PHE A 115 12.77 9.75 -5.29
N GLU A 116 13.90 9.30 -4.78
CA GLU A 116 15.23 9.55 -5.37
C GLU A 116 15.37 9.07 -6.83
N LEU A 117 14.49 8.17 -7.29
CA LEU A 117 14.51 7.69 -8.66
C LEU A 117 13.97 8.72 -9.65
N PHE A 118 13.28 9.76 -9.18
CA PHE A 118 12.57 10.69 -10.05
C PHE A 118 13.06 12.12 -9.86
N GLU A 119 13.13 12.84 -10.97
CA GLU A 119 13.40 14.28 -10.98
C GLU A 119 12.07 15.02 -10.90
N PHE A 120 11.65 15.38 -9.70
CA PHE A 120 10.43 16.16 -9.48
C PHE A 120 10.66 17.65 -9.77
N TYR A 121 9.58 18.32 -10.18
CA TYR A 121 9.57 19.74 -10.54
C TYR A 121 8.41 20.47 -9.86
N ARG A 122 8.64 21.77 -9.60
CA ARG A 122 7.65 22.74 -9.14
C ARG A 122 7.01 22.37 -7.81
N ASP A 123 5.73 22.09 -7.80
CA ASP A 123 4.96 21.91 -6.58
C ASP A 123 4.93 20.43 -6.24
N LEU A 124 5.11 20.13 -4.96
CA LEU A 124 5.00 18.80 -4.42
C LEU A 124 3.91 18.79 -3.36
N ASN A 125 2.91 17.95 -3.57
CA ASN A 125 1.87 17.67 -2.60
C ASN A 125 2.20 16.32 -1.97
N PHE A 126 2.43 16.33 -0.67
CA PHE A 126 2.66 15.13 0.11
C PHE A 126 1.46 14.92 1.05
N SER A 127 0.92 13.71 1.09
CA SER A 127 -0.13 13.36 2.05
C SER A 127 0.15 12.02 2.71
N ILE A 128 -0.13 11.97 4.01
CA ILE A 128 -0.27 10.74 4.77
C ILE A 128 -1.73 10.69 5.22
N ASP A 129 -2.43 9.66 4.82
CA ASP A 129 -3.83 9.44 5.17
C ASP A 129 -4.07 8.00 5.61
N GLY A 130 -5.32 7.71 6.00
CA GLY A 130 -5.72 6.38 6.42
C GLY A 130 -5.37 5.28 5.42
N ASP A 131 -5.30 5.55 4.11
CA ASP A 131 -5.11 4.55 3.07
C ASP A 131 -3.64 4.40 2.66
N GLY A 132 -2.81 5.44 2.83
CA GLY A 132 -1.40 5.35 2.46
C GLY A 132 -0.59 6.64 2.51
N ILE A 133 0.56 6.58 1.85
CA ILE A 133 1.39 7.75 1.56
C ILE A 133 1.27 8.09 0.08
N ARG A 134 0.94 9.34 -0.23
CA ARG A 134 0.87 9.85 -1.60
C ARG A 134 1.81 11.02 -1.80
N VAL A 135 2.48 11.02 -2.95
CA VAL A 135 3.27 12.15 -3.44
C VAL A 135 2.80 12.48 -4.84
N SER A 136 2.40 13.73 -5.03
CA SER A 136 1.93 14.24 -6.30
C SER A 136 2.74 15.46 -6.66
N SER A 137 3.42 15.42 -7.81
CA SER A 137 4.26 16.52 -8.29
C SER A 137 4.33 16.49 -9.82
N PHE A 138 5.28 17.22 -10.40
CA PHE A 138 5.46 17.29 -11.84
C PHE A 138 6.76 16.62 -12.28
N ILE A 139 6.77 16.02 -13.47
CA ILE A 139 7.95 15.46 -14.10
C ILE A 139 8.05 15.93 -15.56
N ASN A 140 9.27 16.11 -16.06
CA ASN A 140 9.47 16.45 -17.46
C ASN A 140 9.03 15.28 -18.35
N GLU A 141 8.30 15.55 -19.42
CA GLU A 141 7.83 14.53 -20.38
C GLU A 141 9.00 13.81 -21.09
N SER A 142 10.17 14.48 -21.19
CA SER A 142 11.41 13.90 -21.70
C SER A 142 12.18 13.04 -20.68
N PHE A 143 11.68 12.89 -19.44
CA PHE A 143 12.32 12.06 -18.43
C PHE A 143 12.49 10.61 -18.90
N ASN A 144 13.70 10.09 -18.75
CA ASN A 144 14.03 8.76 -19.25
C ASN A 144 13.65 7.67 -18.25
N PHE A 145 12.37 7.29 -18.22
CA PHE A 145 11.85 6.22 -17.38
C PHE A 145 12.56 4.86 -17.58
N ASN A 146 13.16 4.61 -18.75
CA ASN A 146 13.88 3.36 -18.97
C ASN A 146 15.13 3.23 -18.09
N LYS A 147 15.78 4.34 -17.70
CA LYS A 147 16.95 4.32 -16.79
C LYS A 147 16.60 3.80 -15.41
N VAL A 148 15.37 4.02 -14.95
CA VAL A 148 14.93 3.67 -13.58
C VAL A 148 14.07 2.41 -13.53
N ARG A 149 13.79 1.79 -14.69
CA ARG A 149 12.87 0.66 -14.83
C ARG A 149 13.20 -0.54 -13.95
N LEU A 150 14.48 -0.93 -13.85
CA LEU A 150 14.88 -2.08 -13.04
C LEU A 150 14.70 -1.79 -11.55
N LYS A 151 15.18 -0.63 -11.08
CA LYS A 151 15.03 -0.20 -9.69
C LYS A 151 13.56 -0.11 -9.27
N ILE A 152 12.69 0.41 -10.13
CA ILE A 152 11.24 0.49 -9.83
C ILE A 152 10.61 -0.90 -9.74
N LYS A 153 11.01 -1.85 -10.60
CA LYS A 153 10.53 -3.24 -10.47
C LYS A 153 10.98 -3.89 -9.17
N GLU A 154 12.21 -3.63 -8.74
CA GLU A 154 12.73 -4.10 -7.45
C GLU A 154 11.95 -3.49 -6.28
N LYS A 155 11.68 -2.18 -6.32
CA LYS A 155 10.85 -1.50 -5.32
C LYS A 155 9.43 -2.06 -5.27
N ILE A 156 8.75 -2.22 -6.42
CA ILE A 156 7.41 -2.83 -6.48
C ILE A 156 7.39 -4.21 -5.80
N LYS A 157 8.39 -5.06 -6.06
CA LYS A 157 8.53 -6.37 -5.41
C LYS A 157 8.79 -6.27 -3.92
N ALA A 158 9.65 -5.35 -3.49
CA ALA A 158 9.98 -5.13 -2.09
C ALA A 158 8.75 -4.66 -1.29
N PHE A 159 8.00 -3.69 -1.81
CA PHE A 159 6.74 -3.24 -1.19
C PHE A 159 5.69 -4.35 -1.17
N ALA A 160 5.54 -5.11 -2.26
CA ALA A 160 4.58 -6.21 -2.32
C ALA A 160 4.85 -7.30 -1.26
N LYS A 161 6.12 -7.60 -0.95
CA LYS A 161 6.49 -8.52 0.14
C LYS A 161 6.04 -8.04 1.52
N ASN A 162 5.91 -6.73 1.69
CA ASN A 162 5.42 -6.08 2.90
C ASN A 162 3.93 -5.73 2.80
N GLU A 163 3.21 -6.31 1.84
CA GLU A 163 1.77 -6.13 1.64
C GLU A 163 1.36 -4.68 1.34
N VAL A 164 2.30 -3.94 0.74
CA VAL A 164 2.12 -2.56 0.28
C VAL A 164 2.06 -2.53 -1.23
N LEU A 165 1.06 -1.86 -1.79
CA LEU A 165 0.94 -1.72 -3.24
C LEU A 165 1.49 -0.37 -3.70
N LEU A 166 2.59 -0.41 -4.47
CA LEU A 166 3.20 0.78 -5.07
C LEU A 166 2.61 1.03 -6.46
N THR A 167 1.92 2.17 -6.60
CA THR A 167 1.24 2.60 -7.84
C THR A 167 1.70 3.98 -8.30
N PHE A 168 1.55 4.22 -9.60
CA PHE A 168 2.09 5.37 -10.32
C PHE A 168 1.10 5.89 -11.36
N LYS A 169 0.66 7.13 -11.23
CA LYS A 169 -0.24 7.76 -12.20
C LYS A 169 0.46 8.91 -12.92
N LEU A 170 0.46 8.87 -14.24
CA LEU A 170 0.92 9.97 -15.09
C LEU A 170 -0.29 10.57 -15.79
N ASN A 171 -0.45 11.88 -15.69
CA ASN A 171 -1.50 12.63 -16.39
C ASN A 171 -0.89 13.81 -17.14
N GLU A 172 -1.57 14.26 -18.18
CA GLU A 172 -1.26 15.54 -18.83
C GLU A 172 -1.34 16.67 -17.79
N SER A 173 -0.39 17.59 -17.83
CA SER A 173 -0.42 18.79 -16.99
C SER A 173 -0.90 19.99 -17.79
N VAL A 174 -1.16 21.10 -17.09
CA VAL A 174 -1.46 22.40 -17.73
C VAL A 174 -0.23 23.06 -18.37
N TYR A 175 0.95 22.50 -18.19
CA TYR A 175 2.22 23.02 -18.70
C TYR A 175 2.77 22.14 -19.82
N ASP A 176 3.14 22.75 -20.94
CA ASP A 176 3.73 22.03 -22.08
C ASP A 176 5.03 21.31 -21.69
N GLY A 177 5.16 20.06 -22.13
CA GLY A 177 6.33 19.22 -21.88
C GLY A 177 6.48 18.75 -20.43
N ILE A 178 5.44 18.90 -19.61
CA ILE A 178 5.41 18.50 -18.21
C ILE A 178 4.19 17.59 -17.96
N LEU A 179 4.40 16.52 -17.22
CA LEU A 179 3.36 15.60 -16.77
C LEU A 179 3.11 15.76 -15.28
N SER A 180 1.85 15.65 -14.87
CA SER A 180 1.50 15.40 -13.47
C SER A 180 1.85 13.96 -13.14
N PHE A 181 2.51 13.75 -12.02
CA PHE A 181 3.00 12.45 -11.59
C PHE A 181 2.63 12.18 -10.14
N ASP A 182 1.82 11.14 -9.93
CA ASP A 182 1.42 10.66 -8.62
C ASP A 182 2.11 9.33 -8.32
N ILE A 183 2.71 9.24 -7.14
CA ILE A 183 3.21 8.00 -6.55
C ILE A 183 2.37 7.72 -5.31
N PHE A 184 1.86 6.51 -5.18
CA PHE A 184 1.04 6.10 -4.04
C PHE A 184 1.51 4.76 -3.49
N PHE A 185 1.79 4.74 -2.19
CA PHE A 185 2.08 3.56 -1.38
C PHE A 185 0.81 3.20 -0.61
N ASP A 186 0.06 2.23 -1.11
CA ASP A 186 -1.23 1.84 -0.53
C ASP A 186 -1.02 0.83 0.62
N PHE A 187 -1.41 1.23 1.83
CA PHE A 187 -1.40 0.46 3.08
C PHE A 187 -2.79 -0.05 3.46
N SER A 188 -3.76 -0.02 2.55
CA SER A 188 -5.16 -0.43 2.81
C SER A 188 -5.33 -1.95 2.94
N PHE A 189 -4.27 -2.72 2.70
CA PHE A 189 -4.31 -4.15 2.94
C PHE A 189 -4.66 -4.46 4.41
N ASN A 190 -5.61 -5.35 4.60
CA ASN A 190 -6.04 -5.82 5.89
C ASN A 190 -6.10 -7.35 5.86
N ASN A 191 -5.19 -7.96 6.60
CA ASN A 191 -5.04 -9.41 6.72
C ASN A 191 -6.24 -10.14 7.35
N HIS A 192 -7.24 -9.42 7.86
CA HIS A 192 -8.47 -9.97 8.41
C HIS A 192 -9.67 -9.89 7.45
N LEU A 193 -9.50 -9.24 6.29
CA LEU A 193 -10.54 -9.05 5.29
C LEU A 193 -10.13 -9.73 3.98
N LEU A 194 -11.11 -10.26 3.26
CA LEU A 194 -10.92 -10.78 1.91
C LEU A 194 -12.02 -10.26 1.00
N TYR A 195 -11.67 -10.12 -0.27
CA TYR A 195 -12.60 -9.84 -1.33
C TYR A 195 -13.11 -11.14 -1.95
N LYS A 196 -14.39 -11.45 -1.76
CA LYS A 196 -15.02 -12.70 -2.16
C LYS A 196 -15.85 -12.52 -3.42
N VAL A 197 -15.66 -13.41 -4.39
CA VAL A 197 -16.47 -13.49 -5.61
C VAL A 197 -17.15 -14.86 -5.67
N ASP A 198 -18.48 -14.85 -5.71
CA ASP A 198 -19.32 -16.06 -5.71
C ASP A 198 -19.76 -16.44 -7.13
N PHE A 199 -19.42 -17.65 -7.57
CA PHE A 199 -19.79 -18.18 -8.88
C PHE A 199 -21.00 -19.12 -8.73
N GLU A 200 -22.16 -18.54 -8.42
CA GLU A 200 -23.37 -19.28 -8.03
C GLU A 200 -23.93 -20.25 -9.10
N ASP A 201 -23.61 -20.05 -10.39
CA ASP A 201 -24.36 -20.73 -11.46
C ASP A 201 -23.80 -22.10 -11.90
N LYS A 202 -22.58 -22.50 -11.50
CA LYS A 202 -21.98 -23.75 -12.03
C LYS A 202 -21.18 -24.63 -11.05
N SER A 203 -20.66 -24.13 -9.93
CA SER A 203 -19.66 -24.93 -9.19
C SER A 203 -19.62 -24.80 -7.66
N ASN A 204 -20.46 -23.96 -7.01
CA ASN A 204 -20.25 -23.59 -5.59
C ASN A 204 -18.83 -23.05 -5.31
N GLU A 205 -18.06 -22.70 -6.34
CA GLU A 205 -16.70 -22.23 -6.22
C GLU A 205 -16.69 -20.74 -5.88
N VAL A 206 -15.69 -20.36 -5.12
CA VAL A 206 -15.49 -19.00 -4.62
C VAL A 206 -14.07 -18.63 -4.95
N LEU A 207 -13.88 -17.43 -5.50
CA LEU A 207 -12.57 -16.81 -5.57
C LEU A 207 -12.43 -15.82 -4.41
N LEU A 208 -11.29 -15.92 -3.73
CA LEU A 208 -10.90 -15.00 -2.68
C LEU A 208 -9.70 -14.20 -3.15
N PHE A 209 -9.79 -12.88 -3.05
CA PHE A 209 -8.72 -11.94 -3.34
C PHE A 209 -8.37 -11.12 -2.10
N SER A 210 -7.23 -10.45 -2.16
CA SER A 210 -6.87 -9.40 -1.19
C SER A 210 -7.95 -8.33 -1.11
N ASN A 211 -8.22 -7.83 0.11
CA ASN A 211 -9.22 -6.77 0.36
C ASN A 211 -8.85 -5.41 -0.26
N ILE A 212 -7.66 -5.29 -0.84
CA ILE A 212 -7.19 -4.06 -1.48
C ILE A 212 -7.85 -3.83 -2.86
N LEU A 213 -8.33 -4.88 -3.52
CA LEU A 213 -8.90 -4.82 -4.87
C LEU A 213 -9.99 -3.74 -5.04
N PRO A 214 -11.00 -3.63 -4.14
CA PRO A 214 -12.07 -2.64 -4.25
C PRO A 214 -11.62 -1.19 -4.43
N ASN A 215 -10.44 -0.82 -3.90
CA ASN A 215 -9.88 0.52 -4.06
C ASN A 215 -9.50 0.86 -5.51
N TYR A 216 -9.40 -0.16 -6.36
CA TYR A 216 -8.97 -0.06 -7.76
C TYR A 216 -10.08 -0.34 -8.76
N ILE A 217 -11.34 -0.37 -8.31
CA ILE A 217 -12.49 -0.54 -9.20
C ILE A 217 -12.57 0.64 -10.18
N VAL A 218 -12.69 0.32 -11.46
CA VAL A 218 -12.88 1.29 -12.54
C VAL A 218 -14.12 0.94 -13.36
N ASP A 219 -14.67 1.93 -14.06
CA ASP A 219 -15.75 1.67 -15.00
C ASP A 219 -15.24 1.17 -16.36
N TYR A 220 -16.16 0.65 -17.17
CA TYR A 220 -15.83 0.18 -18.52
C TYR A 220 -15.28 1.31 -19.42
N LYS A 221 -15.81 2.53 -19.30
CA LYS A 221 -15.40 3.68 -20.12
C LYS A 221 -13.95 4.06 -19.88
N PHE A 222 -13.48 3.95 -18.64
CA PHE A 222 -12.09 4.16 -18.29
C PHE A 222 -11.21 3.15 -19.03
N LEU A 223 -11.58 1.86 -19.02
CA LEU A 223 -10.82 0.82 -19.72
C LEU A 223 -10.75 1.01 -21.24
N GLU A 224 -11.82 1.49 -21.88
CA GLU A 224 -11.82 1.77 -23.33
C GLU A 224 -10.77 2.81 -23.73
N ASN A 225 -10.43 3.73 -22.82
CA ASN A 225 -9.45 4.79 -23.06
C ASN A 225 -8.01 4.36 -22.74
N LEU A 226 -7.82 3.20 -22.09
CA LEU A 226 -6.50 2.72 -21.73
C LEU A 226 -5.73 2.24 -22.96
N ARG A 227 -4.57 2.85 -23.19
CA ARG A 227 -3.60 2.39 -24.19
C ARG A 227 -2.53 1.53 -23.52
N LYS A 228 -2.03 0.51 -24.22
CA LYS A 228 -0.88 -0.32 -23.79
C LYS A 228 -1.04 -0.93 -22.38
N THR A 229 -2.24 -1.41 -22.07
CA THR A 229 -2.55 -2.10 -20.80
C THR A 229 -2.65 -3.61 -21.04
N VAL A 230 -2.14 -4.39 -20.09
CA VAL A 230 -2.34 -5.85 -20.08
C VAL A 230 -3.64 -6.14 -19.37
N PHE A 231 -4.56 -6.83 -20.05
CA PHE A 231 -5.81 -7.27 -19.48
C PHE A 231 -5.68 -8.73 -19.07
N LEU A 232 -5.99 -9.02 -17.82
CA LEU A 232 -6.08 -10.36 -17.26
C LEU A 232 -7.55 -10.63 -16.98
N GLU A 233 -8.13 -11.61 -17.64
CA GLU A 233 -9.51 -12.03 -17.40
C GLU A 233 -9.50 -13.34 -16.63
N VAL A 234 -10.23 -13.37 -15.51
CA VAL A 234 -10.62 -14.60 -14.87
C VAL A 234 -11.94 -15.04 -15.49
N THR A 235 -11.98 -16.19 -16.12
CA THR A 235 -13.20 -16.72 -16.74
C THR A 235 -14.09 -17.41 -15.72
N GLU A 236 -15.35 -17.69 -16.08
CA GLU A 236 -16.28 -18.45 -15.23
C GLU A 236 -15.76 -19.84 -14.82
N ASP A 237 -14.95 -20.47 -15.66
CA ASP A 237 -14.27 -21.75 -15.37
C ASP A 237 -12.95 -21.58 -14.59
N LEU A 238 -12.77 -20.42 -13.94
CA LEU A 238 -11.62 -20.05 -13.10
C LEU A 238 -10.27 -20.12 -13.82
N ARG A 239 -10.25 -19.93 -15.14
CA ARG A 239 -9.02 -19.86 -15.93
C ARG A 239 -8.58 -18.41 -16.10
N LEU A 240 -7.27 -18.21 -16.15
CA LEU A 240 -6.69 -16.91 -16.43
C LEU A 240 -6.40 -16.78 -17.93
N LYS A 241 -7.01 -15.79 -18.58
CA LYS A 241 -6.69 -15.37 -19.94
C LYS A 241 -5.96 -14.04 -19.93
N ARG A 242 -5.01 -13.87 -20.84
CA ARG A 242 -4.23 -12.64 -20.98
C ARG A 242 -4.48 -12.02 -22.35
N PHE A 243 -4.75 -10.73 -22.37
CA PHE A 243 -4.95 -9.93 -23.57
C PHE A 243 -4.09 -8.67 -23.54
N ASN A 244 -3.67 -8.20 -24.72
CA ASN A 244 -2.92 -6.95 -24.87
C ASN A 244 -3.82 -5.76 -25.23
N TYR A 245 -5.12 -6.00 -25.35
CA TYR A 245 -6.17 -5.04 -25.67
C TYR A 245 -7.46 -5.49 -24.99
N LEU A 246 -8.37 -4.54 -24.73
CA LEU A 246 -9.68 -4.83 -24.14
C LEU A 246 -10.45 -5.76 -25.08
N PRO A 247 -10.82 -6.99 -24.67
CA PRO A 247 -11.53 -7.90 -25.54
C PRO A 247 -12.89 -7.34 -25.99
N SER A 248 -13.17 -7.38 -27.29
CA SER A 248 -14.37 -6.76 -27.88
C SER A 248 -15.68 -7.35 -27.35
N TYR A 249 -15.70 -8.63 -26.98
CA TYR A 249 -16.90 -9.28 -26.45
C TYR A 249 -17.33 -8.73 -25.08
N ILE A 250 -16.42 -8.11 -24.31
CA ILE A 250 -16.75 -7.51 -23.02
C ILE A 250 -17.77 -6.38 -23.17
N LYS A 251 -17.77 -5.70 -24.33
CA LYS A 251 -18.71 -4.61 -24.62
C LYS A 251 -20.19 -5.00 -24.50
N ASN A 252 -20.50 -6.28 -24.73
CA ASN A 252 -21.87 -6.77 -24.68
C ASN A 252 -22.28 -7.25 -23.27
N ASP A 253 -21.32 -7.39 -22.36
CA ASP A 253 -21.49 -8.06 -21.08
C ASP A 253 -20.59 -7.42 -20.01
N PHE A 254 -20.55 -6.09 -19.98
CA PHE A 254 -19.76 -5.35 -18.98
C PHE A 254 -20.55 -5.10 -17.68
N ALA A 255 -21.88 -5.22 -17.72
CA ALA A 255 -22.74 -4.95 -16.57
C ALA A 255 -22.59 -6.01 -15.48
N GLU A 256 -22.30 -7.25 -15.87
CA GLU A 256 -22.12 -8.38 -14.96
C GLU A 256 -20.67 -8.50 -14.47
N LYS A 257 -19.71 -7.92 -15.22
CA LYS A 257 -18.29 -7.95 -14.90
C LYS A 257 -17.87 -6.85 -13.94
N GLU A 258 -16.74 -7.08 -13.31
CA GLU A 258 -16.05 -6.10 -12.49
C GLU A 258 -14.62 -5.91 -12.96
N PHE A 259 -14.18 -4.65 -12.92
CA PHE A 259 -12.93 -4.22 -13.51
C PHE A 259 -12.07 -3.55 -12.46
N PHE A 260 -10.84 -4.03 -12.33
CA PHE A 260 -9.84 -3.43 -11.46
C PHE A 260 -8.67 -2.95 -12.30
N HIS A 261 -8.15 -1.76 -12.03
CA HIS A 261 -7.00 -1.24 -12.76
C HIS A 261 -5.86 -0.84 -11.83
N PHE A 262 -4.71 -1.46 -12.05
CA PHE A 262 -3.49 -1.22 -11.29
C PHE A 262 -2.51 -0.41 -12.12
N HIS A 263 -2.21 0.79 -11.62
CA HIS A 263 -1.34 1.77 -12.26
C HIS A 263 0.14 1.45 -12.01
N PHE A 264 0.67 0.33 -12.50
CA PHE A 264 2.11 0.11 -12.49
C PHE A 264 2.79 0.89 -13.61
N LEU A 265 3.89 1.59 -13.32
CA LEU A 265 4.50 2.56 -14.22
C LEU A 265 4.87 2.01 -15.62
N PHE A 266 5.31 0.75 -15.69
CA PHE A 266 5.77 0.14 -16.95
C PHE A 266 4.83 -0.90 -17.55
N HIS A 267 3.90 -1.41 -16.74
CA HIS A 267 2.99 -2.48 -17.15
C HIS A 267 1.68 -2.29 -16.39
N SER A 268 0.87 -1.33 -16.80
CA SER A 268 -0.48 -1.21 -16.22
C SER A 268 -1.24 -2.50 -16.48
N VAL A 269 -1.89 -3.01 -15.44
CA VAL A 269 -2.63 -4.27 -15.48
C VAL A 269 -4.07 -3.98 -15.13
N SER A 270 -4.99 -4.45 -15.97
CA SER A 270 -6.41 -4.49 -15.64
C SER A 270 -6.84 -5.93 -15.39
N LEU A 271 -7.47 -6.18 -14.25
CA LEU A 271 -8.10 -7.46 -13.92
C LEU A 271 -9.59 -7.37 -14.25
N ILE A 272 -10.09 -8.34 -15.00
CA ILE A 272 -11.50 -8.51 -15.33
C ILE A 272 -11.99 -9.75 -14.59
N ILE A 273 -12.98 -9.56 -13.74
CA ILE A 273 -13.66 -10.63 -13.00
C ILE A 273 -15.09 -10.74 -13.54
N PRO A 274 -15.65 -11.95 -13.70
CA PRO A 274 -16.90 -12.13 -14.42
C PRO A 274 -18.13 -11.78 -13.56
N LYS A 275 -17.96 -11.56 -12.25
CA LYS A 275 -19.00 -11.17 -11.30
C LYS A 275 -18.47 -10.16 -10.29
N LYS A 276 -19.35 -9.32 -9.77
CA LYS A 276 -19.06 -8.42 -8.63
C LYS A 276 -18.87 -9.23 -7.35
N GLY A 277 -17.86 -8.87 -6.57
CA GLY A 277 -17.59 -9.45 -5.28
C GLY A 277 -18.04 -8.60 -4.09
N LYS A 278 -17.69 -9.06 -2.89
CA LYS A 278 -17.96 -8.39 -1.61
C LYS A 278 -16.79 -8.56 -0.66
N VAL A 279 -16.48 -7.52 0.12
CA VAL A 279 -15.50 -7.62 1.21
C VAL A 279 -16.13 -8.33 2.40
N LEU A 280 -15.46 -9.35 2.92
CA LEU A 280 -15.90 -10.14 4.06
C LEU A 280 -14.75 -10.35 5.05
N PRO A 281 -15.03 -10.39 6.36
CA PRO A 281 -14.02 -10.76 7.33
C PRO A 281 -13.74 -12.26 7.26
N ILE A 282 -12.47 -12.66 7.40
CA ILE A 282 -12.03 -14.06 7.29
C ILE A 282 -12.77 -14.98 8.28
N ARG A 283 -13.05 -14.47 9.48
CA ARG A 283 -13.85 -15.16 10.52
C ARG A 283 -15.26 -15.57 10.09
N ASN A 284 -15.80 -14.98 9.02
CA ASN A 284 -17.11 -15.34 8.45
C ASN A 284 -16.99 -16.38 7.32
N LEU A 285 -15.78 -16.80 6.95
CA LEU A 285 -15.57 -17.95 6.07
C LEU A 285 -15.65 -19.21 6.94
N SER A 286 -16.44 -20.21 6.52
CA SER A 286 -16.59 -21.46 7.26
C SER A 286 -15.22 -22.15 7.46
N SER A 287 -15.12 -23.04 8.44
CA SER A 287 -13.94 -23.88 8.68
C SER A 287 -13.50 -24.70 7.45
N ASP A 288 -14.34 -24.81 6.43
CA ASP A 288 -14.05 -25.48 5.16
C ASP A 288 -13.07 -24.69 4.28
N PHE A 289 -12.83 -23.40 4.57
CA PHE A 289 -11.92 -22.54 3.79
C PHE A 289 -10.48 -22.55 4.33
N PHE A 290 -10.30 -22.67 5.65
CA PHE A 290 -8.98 -22.62 6.30
C PHE A 290 -8.92 -23.63 7.44
N ASP A 291 -7.95 -24.55 7.37
CA ASP A 291 -7.82 -25.71 8.27
C ASP A 291 -7.19 -25.33 9.62
N GLY A 292 -7.66 -24.23 10.23
CA GLY A 292 -7.12 -23.67 11.47
C GLY A 292 -5.71 -23.05 11.35
N LYS A 293 -5.15 -22.96 10.13
CA LYS A 293 -3.90 -22.26 9.82
C LYS A 293 -4.21 -20.93 9.15
N SER A 294 -3.45 -19.89 9.48
CA SER A 294 -3.69 -18.55 8.94
C SER A 294 -3.64 -18.57 7.41
N TYR A 295 -4.48 -17.74 6.76
CA TYR A 295 -4.50 -17.48 5.30
C TYR A 295 -3.08 -17.34 4.70
N PHE A 296 -2.13 -16.88 5.50
CA PHE A 296 -0.75 -16.56 5.14
C PHE A 296 0.19 -17.78 5.13
N GLU A 297 -0.11 -18.85 5.86
CA GLU A 297 0.69 -20.08 5.86
C GLU A 297 0.45 -20.94 4.60
N GLU A 298 -0.71 -20.76 3.94
CA GLU A 298 -1.04 -21.45 2.69
C GLU A 298 -0.64 -20.69 1.41
N ARG A 299 0.14 -19.60 1.52
CA ARG A 299 0.72 -18.84 0.38
C ARG A 299 1.50 -19.72 -0.62
N ASN A 300 1.94 -20.90 -0.19
CA ASN A 300 2.46 -21.91 -1.10
C ASN A 300 1.29 -22.61 -1.81
N PHE A 301 1.01 -22.16 -3.04
CA PHE A 301 0.11 -22.83 -4.00
C PHE A 301 0.33 -24.35 -4.01
N SER A 302 -0.40 -25.08 -3.18
CA SER A 302 -0.51 -26.53 -3.32
C SER A 302 -1.64 -26.75 -4.32
N LYS A 303 -1.25 -26.91 -5.59
CA LYS A 303 -2.05 -27.67 -6.53
C LYS A 303 -2.37 -29.00 -5.84
N GLU A 304 -3.65 -29.37 -5.81
CA GLU A 304 -4.11 -30.68 -5.35
C GLU A 304 -4.23 -30.88 -3.82
N LYS A 305 -5.21 -30.21 -3.21
CA LYS A 305 -6.03 -30.88 -2.19
C LYS A 305 -7.48 -30.88 -2.65
N LYS A 306 -8.03 -32.06 -2.97
CA LYS A 306 -9.45 -32.24 -3.29
C LYS A 306 -10.28 -31.60 -2.17
N GLY A 307 -11.10 -30.61 -2.52
CA GLY A 307 -12.03 -29.94 -1.60
C GLY A 307 -11.67 -28.50 -1.21
N LYS A 308 -10.46 -27.99 -1.50
CA LYS A 308 -10.08 -26.60 -1.20
C LYS A 308 -10.40 -25.65 -2.36
N LYS A 309 -11.05 -24.52 -2.06
CA LYS A 309 -11.39 -23.48 -3.05
C LYS A 309 -10.16 -22.59 -3.34
N PRO A 310 -9.92 -22.16 -4.59
CA PRO A 310 -8.72 -21.43 -4.96
C PRO A 310 -8.72 -19.99 -4.41
N VAL A 311 -7.59 -19.62 -3.79
CA VAL A 311 -7.31 -18.28 -3.27
C VAL A 311 -6.28 -17.60 -4.17
N ILE A 312 -6.52 -16.34 -4.55
CA ILE A 312 -5.62 -15.54 -5.38
C ILE A 312 -5.11 -14.35 -4.57
N ASP A 313 -3.87 -14.43 -4.11
CA ASP A 313 -3.20 -13.30 -3.45
C ASP A 313 -2.47 -12.42 -4.47
N LEU A 314 -2.92 -11.17 -4.61
CA LEU A 314 -2.33 -10.18 -5.51
C LEU A 314 -0.84 -9.95 -5.20
N PHE A 315 -0.45 -9.93 -3.92
CA PHE A 315 0.93 -9.67 -3.52
C PHE A 315 1.85 -10.82 -3.92
N SER A 316 1.39 -12.06 -3.74
CA SER A 316 2.10 -13.26 -4.20
C SER A 316 2.26 -13.32 -5.73
N LEU A 317 1.37 -12.70 -6.50
CA LEU A 317 1.51 -12.59 -7.97
C LEU A 317 2.54 -11.54 -8.39
N ILE A 318 2.84 -10.56 -7.54
CA ILE A 318 3.74 -9.43 -7.83
C ILE A 318 5.16 -9.69 -7.31
N SER A 319 5.29 -10.30 -6.12
CA SER A 319 6.55 -10.54 -5.39
C SER A 319 7.51 -11.48 -6.13
#